data_AF-A0A951SZQ7-F1
#
_entry.id   AF-A0A951SZQ7-F1
#
_cell.length_a   1.000
_cell.length_b   1.000
_cell.length_c   1.000
_cell.angle_alpha   90.00
_cell.angle_beta   90.00
_cell.angle_gamma   90.00
#
_symmetry.space_group_name_H-M   'P 1'
#
loop_
_entity.id
_entity.type
_entity.pdbx_description
1 polymer ?
#
loop_
_entity_poly.entity_id
_entity_poly.type
_entity_poly.pdbx_seq_one_letter_code
_entity_poly.pdbx_strand_id
1 'polypeptide(L)'
;YLSKSERLAQRFADIERDYKLLEHTTGEGSVTIRLGSSLFSSTGLLRYLEENKQIVQNQNQIKVNLPVAPDQFTGLLIYIQPSTGYSPSLRPSLSLSTGERILLLTDNLKSSSIYFKTEEDAHNYGRAGERPYKLYAVSAIDDTDIIIDDLEAQRILGNESLLKAVNFGRVVIILSKDEN
;
A
#
# COMPACT_ATOMS: atom_id res chain seq x y z
N TYR A 1 26.07 17.30 5.63
CA TYR A 1 25.61 16.05 4.97
C TYR A 1 25.59 14.82 5.88
N LEU A 2 26.30 14.81 7.02
CA LEU A 2 26.29 13.69 8.00
C LEU A 2 24.97 13.51 8.78
N SER A 3 24.16 14.56 8.94
CA SER A 3 22.98 14.55 9.83
C SER A 3 21.77 13.72 9.37
N LYS A 4 21.62 13.43 8.06
CA LYS A 4 20.57 12.52 7.57
C LYS A 4 20.92 11.05 7.81
N SER A 5 22.21 10.71 7.75
CA SER A 5 22.71 9.35 7.93
C SER A 5 22.67 8.92 9.40
N GLU A 6 23.04 9.81 10.32
CA GLU A 6 22.96 9.52 11.77
C GLU A 6 21.51 9.37 12.25
N ARG A 7 20.58 10.21 11.77
CA ARG A 7 19.15 10.07 12.07
C ARG A 7 18.55 8.78 11.52
N LEU A 8 18.95 8.36 10.31
CA LEU A 8 18.57 7.08 9.74
C LEU A 8 19.15 5.92 10.58
N ALA A 9 20.43 5.97 10.95
CA ALA A 9 21.06 4.95 11.78
C ALA A 9 20.40 4.82 13.16
N GLN A 10 20.06 5.94 13.80
CA GLN A 10 19.32 5.95 15.07
C GLN A 10 17.93 5.32 14.93
N ARG A 11 17.22 5.59 13.82
CA ARG A 11 15.91 4.97 13.54
C ARG A 11 16.02 3.47 13.29
N PHE A 12 17.06 3.00 12.64
CA PHE A 12 17.31 1.57 12.50
C PHE A 12 17.58 0.90 13.87
N ALA A 13 18.33 1.57 14.75
CA ALA A 13 18.53 1.09 16.12
C ALA A 13 17.25 1.09 16.97
N ASP A 14 16.30 1.99 16.71
CA ASP A 14 14.98 1.97 17.34
C ASP A 14 14.09 0.85 16.76
N ILE A 15 14.17 0.59 15.45
CA ILE A 15 13.55 -0.58 14.80
C ILE A 15 14.05 -1.89 15.41
N GLU A 16 15.34 -1.97 15.78
CA GLU A 16 15.94 -3.12 16.45
C GLU A 16 15.27 -3.48 17.79
N ARG A 17 14.69 -2.50 18.47
CA ARG A 17 13.98 -2.71 19.74
C ARG A 17 12.56 -3.24 19.57
N ASP A 18 11.97 -3.09 18.39
CA ASP A 18 10.60 -3.46 18.08
C ASP A 18 10.47 -4.86 17.43
N TYR A 19 11.58 -5.59 17.27
CA TYR A 19 11.55 -6.96 16.76
C TYR A 19 10.85 -7.91 17.73
N LYS A 20 9.93 -8.71 17.20
CA LYS A 20 9.33 -9.84 17.92
C LYS A 20 10.11 -11.10 17.62
N LEU A 21 10.42 -11.87 18.66
CA LEU A 21 10.91 -13.23 18.52
C LEU A 21 9.79 -14.08 17.89
N LEU A 22 10.05 -14.61 16.71
CA LEU A 22 9.15 -15.49 15.98
C LEU A 22 9.46 -16.96 16.24
N GLU A 23 10.74 -17.30 16.32
CA GLU A 23 11.19 -18.69 16.48
C GLU A 23 12.55 -18.72 17.17
N HIS A 24 12.75 -19.72 18.02
CA HIS A 24 14.04 -20.00 18.65
C HIS A 24 14.25 -21.52 18.62
N THR A 25 15.24 -21.95 17.84
CA THR A 25 15.50 -23.37 17.60
C THR A 25 16.95 -23.67 17.92
N THR A 26 17.18 -24.60 18.83
CA THR A 26 18.51 -25.07 19.24
C THR A 26 18.78 -26.44 18.64
N GLY A 27 19.83 -26.55 17.84
CA GLY A 27 20.34 -27.81 17.29
C GLY A 27 21.69 -28.18 17.89
N GLU A 28 22.21 -29.38 17.59
CA GLU A 28 23.58 -29.73 17.96
C GLU A 28 24.57 -28.74 17.33
N GLY A 29 25.23 -27.94 18.16
CA GLY A 29 26.23 -26.95 17.76
C GLY A 29 25.68 -25.66 17.13
N SER A 30 24.36 -25.42 17.09
CA SER A 30 23.80 -24.19 16.53
C SER A 30 22.56 -23.67 17.25
N VAL A 31 22.39 -22.35 17.20
CA VAL A 31 21.20 -21.65 17.70
C VAL A 31 20.69 -20.76 16.58
N THR A 32 19.42 -20.94 16.20
CA THR A 32 18.74 -20.10 15.21
C THR A 32 17.68 -19.27 15.92
N ILE A 33 17.76 -17.96 15.73
CA ILE A 33 16.77 -16.99 16.23
C ILE A 33 16.12 -16.34 15.02
N ARG A 34 14.80 -16.47 14.90
CA ARG A 34 14.02 -15.78 13.88
C ARG A 34 13.33 -14.58 14.50
N LEU A 35 13.66 -13.39 14.01
CA LEU A 35 13.04 -12.13 14.40
C LEU A 35 12.11 -11.64 13.30
N GLY A 36 11.06 -10.91 13.69
CA GLY A 36 10.11 -10.30 12.77
C GLY A 36 9.75 -8.89 13.20
N SER A 37 9.64 -7.99 12.24
CA SER A 37 9.06 -6.66 12.42
C SER A 37 7.90 -6.46 11.45
N SER A 38 6.92 -5.65 11.86
CA SER A 38 5.80 -5.30 11.00
C SER A 38 6.22 -4.24 10.00
N LEU A 39 5.92 -4.44 8.71
CA LEU A 39 6.14 -3.41 7.69
C LEU A 39 5.17 -2.23 7.85
N PHE A 40 3.92 -2.55 8.18
CA PHE A 40 2.80 -1.63 8.35
C PHE A 40 2.30 -1.67 9.79
N SER A 41 1.71 -0.57 10.28
CA SER A 41 1.08 -0.33 11.60
C SER A 41 1.69 0.89 12.31
N SER A 42 1.07 1.30 13.41
CA SER A 42 1.57 2.32 14.34
C SER A 42 2.89 1.94 15.04
N THR A 43 3.37 0.71 14.86
CA THR A 43 4.66 0.21 15.38
C THR A 43 5.52 -0.40 14.26
N GLY A 44 5.14 -0.22 13.00
CA GLY A 44 5.83 -0.81 11.86
C GLY A 44 6.82 0.15 11.19
N LEU A 45 7.61 -0.37 10.24
CA LEU A 45 8.61 0.39 9.49
C LEU A 45 8.04 1.67 8.85
N LEU A 46 6.79 1.64 8.38
CA LEU A 46 6.11 2.80 7.79
C LEU A 46 6.09 4.03 8.72
N ARG A 47 5.94 3.84 10.04
CA ARG A 47 5.91 4.93 11.03
C ARG A 47 7.21 5.73 11.02
N TYR A 48 8.34 5.05 10.86
CA TYR A 48 9.66 5.67 10.84
C TYR A 48 9.89 6.54 9.60
N LEU A 49 9.01 6.45 8.60
CA LEU A 49 9.02 7.28 7.39
C LEU A 49 8.11 8.53 7.51
N GLU A 50 7.23 8.62 8.53
CA GLU A 50 6.13 9.62 8.64
C GLU A 50 6.58 11.09 8.59
N GLU A 51 7.84 11.41 8.87
CA GLU A 51 8.36 12.78 8.76
C GLU A 51 8.34 13.34 7.32
N ASN A 52 8.23 12.48 6.31
CA ASN A 52 8.04 12.87 4.92
C ASN A 52 6.66 12.43 4.43
N LYS A 53 5.56 12.82 5.10
CA LYS A 53 4.23 12.66 4.52
C LYS A 53 4.21 13.38 3.17
N GLN A 54 4.19 12.60 2.10
CA GLN A 54 4.02 13.17 0.77
C GLN A 54 2.60 13.72 0.73
N ILE A 55 2.46 15.01 0.45
CA ILE A 55 1.13 15.63 0.35
C ILE A 55 0.67 15.37 -1.08
N VAL A 56 -0.47 14.69 -1.24
CA VAL A 56 -1.14 14.63 -2.53
C VAL A 56 -1.79 15.99 -2.77
N GLN A 57 -1.09 16.89 -3.46
CA GLN A 57 -1.54 18.28 -3.61
C GLN A 57 -2.80 18.42 -4.50
N ASN A 58 -3.12 17.38 -5.28
CA ASN A 58 -4.05 17.53 -6.40
C ASN A 58 -5.32 16.68 -6.31
N GLN A 59 -5.61 16.06 -5.16
CA GLN A 59 -6.88 15.30 -4.97
C GLN A 59 -8.12 16.13 -5.34
N ASN A 60 -8.10 17.43 -5.08
CA ASN A 60 -9.22 18.35 -5.33
C ASN A 60 -9.17 19.02 -6.72
N GLN A 61 -8.10 18.81 -7.50
CA GLN A 61 -7.90 19.48 -8.79
C GLN A 61 -8.38 18.66 -9.99
N ILE A 62 -8.55 17.35 -9.81
CA ILE A 62 -9.05 16.47 -10.87
C ILE A 62 -10.55 16.74 -11.03
N LYS A 63 -10.90 17.35 -12.16
CA LYS A 63 -12.29 17.61 -12.52
C LYS A 63 -13.01 16.27 -12.75
N VAL A 64 -13.89 15.92 -11.82
CA VAL A 64 -14.81 14.80 -11.98
C VAL A 64 -15.89 15.22 -12.99
N ASN A 65 -15.72 14.80 -14.24
CA ASN A 65 -16.67 15.14 -15.32
C ASN A 65 -17.69 14.03 -15.59
N LEU A 66 -17.51 12.86 -14.95
CA LEU A 66 -18.36 11.69 -15.16
C LEU A 66 -19.44 11.61 -14.08
N PRO A 67 -20.65 11.12 -14.43
CA PRO A 67 -21.64 10.80 -13.43
C PRO A 67 -21.06 9.74 -12.47
N VAL A 68 -20.97 10.11 -11.21
CA VAL A 68 -20.52 9.20 -10.14
C VAL A 68 -21.57 8.11 -10.00
N ALA A 69 -21.20 6.87 -10.25
CA ALA A 69 -22.07 5.74 -9.96
C ALA A 69 -22.41 5.76 -8.45
N PRO A 70 -23.69 5.71 -8.05
CA PRO A 70 -24.09 5.73 -6.63
C PRO A 70 -23.73 4.43 -5.89
N ASP A 71 -22.94 3.56 -6.51
CA ASP A 71 -22.51 2.29 -5.96
C ASP A 71 -21.72 2.50 -4.67
N GLN A 72 -22.18 1.81 -3.62
CA GLN A 72 -21.52 1.78 -2.32
C GLN A 72 -20.39 0.75 -2.37
N PHE A 73 -19.18 1.21 -2.63
CA PHE A 73 -17.98 0.40 -2.54
C PHE A 73 -17.46 0.38 -1.11
N THR A 74 -17.00 -0.78 -0.67
CA THR A 74 -16.56 -1.01 0.72
C THR A 74 -15.07 -1.33 0.83
N GLY A 75 -14.34 -1.28 -0.28
CA GLY A 75 -12.89 -1.47 -0.37
C GLY A 75 -12.37 -1.21 -1.78
N LEU A 76 -11.05 -1.18 -1.93
CA LEU A 76 -10.34 -1.02 -3.19
C LEU A 76 -9.43 -2.24 -3.42
N LEU A 77 -9.65 -2.93 -4.54
CA LEU A 77 -8.82 -4.05 -5.00
C LEU A 77 -8.07 -3.62 -6.25
N ILE A 78 -6.74 -3.64 -6.19
CA ILE A 78 -5.86 -3.23 -7.28
C ILE A 78 -5.14 -4.46 -7.82
N TYR A 79 -5.31 -4.76 -9.09
CA TYR A 79 -4.64 -5.88 -9.77
C TYR A 79 -3.41 -5.38 -10.50
N ILE A 80 -2.28 -5.98 -10.16
CA ILE A 80 -0.98 -5.70 -10.75
C ILE A 80 -0.57 -6.91 -11.58
N GLN A 81 -0.51 -6.73 -12.89
CA GLN A 81 0.08 -7.74 -13.78
C GLN A 81 1.62 -7.65 -13.76
N PRO A 82 2.34 -8.77 -13.96
CA PRO A 82 3.81 -8.77 -14.02
C PRO A 82 4.39 -7.77 -15.03
N SER A 83 3.69 -7.57 -16.15
CA SER A 83 4.04 -6.61 -17.21
C SER A 83 4.04 -5.14 -16.77
N THR A 84 3.43 -4.80 -15.64
CA THR A 84 3.34 -3.41 -15.16
C THR A 84 4.67 -2.85 -14.64
N GLY A 85 5.65 -3.72 -14.34
CA GLY A 85 6.94 -3.32 -13.74
C GLY A 85 6.84 -2.88 -12.27
N TYR A 86 5.69 -3.05 -11.63
CA TYR A 86 5.46 -2.62 -10.27
C TYR A 86 6.18 -3.50 -9.24
N SER A 87 6.84 -2.86 -8.28
CA SER A 87 7.52 -3.46 -7.14
C SER A 87 6.83 -3.05 -5.82
N PRO A 88 6.54 -4.01 -4.92
CA PRO A 88 5.91 -3.71 -3.63
C PRO A 88 6.73 -2.73 -2.79
N SER A 89 6.08 -1.67 -2.32
CA SER A 89 6.70 -0.61 -1.52
C SER A 89 5.95 -0.37 -0.21
N LEU A 90 6.57 0.36 0.71
CA LEU A 90 5.91 0.80 1.96
C LEU A 90 4.92 1.95 1.73
N ARG A 91 4.99 2.64 0.58
CA ARG A 91 4.20 3.84 0.28
C ARG A 91 3.68 3.84 -1.15
N PRO A 92 2.92 2.82 -1.55
CA PRO A 92 2.30 2.86 -2.87
C PRO A 92 1.30 4.01 -2.97
N SER A 93 1.25 4.59 -4.15
CA SER A 93 0.27 5.60 -4.53
C SER A 93 -0.38 5.24 -5.86
N LEU A 94 -1.57 5.78 -6.09
CA LEU A 94 -2.16 5.86 -7.43
C LEU A 94 -1.70 7.16 -8.08
N SER A 95 -1.32 7.07 -9.34
CA SER A 95 -0.89 8.19 -10.17
C SER A 95 -1.54 8.14 -11.54
N LEU A 96 -1.63 9.29 -12.18
CA LEU A 96 -1.98 9.40 -13.58
C LEU A 96 -0.75 9.15 -14.46
N SER A 97 -1.00 8.92 -15.74
CA SER A 97 0.05 8.82 -16.77
C SER A 97 0.94 10.08 -16.85
N THR A 98 0.45 11.22 -16.39
CA THR A 98 1.18 12.50 -16.29
C THR A 98 2.22 12.52 -15.16
N GLY A 99 2.26 11.51 -14.30
CA GLY A 99 3.09 11.48 -13.08
C GLY A 99 2.44 12.16 -11.87
N GLU A 100 1.22 12.65 -12.02
CA GLU A 100 0.47 13.26 -10.95
C GLU A 100 -0.07 12.19 -9.99
N ARG A 101 0.39 12.21 -8.73
CA ARG A 101 -0.18 11.38 -7.68
C ARG A 101 -1.57 11.86 -7.31
N ILE A 102 -2.51 10.92 -7.17
CA ILE A 102 -3.92 11.21 -6.88
C ILE A 102 -4.38 10.60 -5.57
N LEU A 103 -3.76 9.50 -5.11
CA LEU A 103 -4.21 8.83 -3.90
C LEU A 103 -3.07 8.07 -3.24
N LEU A 104 -2.75 8.41 -1.98
CA LEU A 104 -1.88 7.58 -1.16
C LEU A 104 -2.67 6.42 -0.58
N LEU A 105 -2.16 5.21 -0.76
CA LEU A 105 -2.84 4.00 -0.32
C LEU A 105 -2.51 3.62 1.14
N THR A 106 -1.71 4.45 1.82
CA THR A 106 -1.10 4.10 3.11
C THR A 106 -1.42 5.01 4.28
N ASP A 107 -2.12 6.14 4.06
CA ASP A 107 -2.26 7.21 5.06
C ASP A 107 -3.02 6.79 6.34
N ASN A 108 -3.75 5.68 6.33
CA ASN A 108 -4.56 5.21 7.46
C ASN A 108 -4.48 3.70 7.73
N LEU A 109 -3.36 3.05 7.37
CA LEU A 109 -3.20 1.61 7.62
C LEU A 109 -2.95 1.34 9.11
N LYS A 110 -4.03 1.05 9.85
CA LYS A 110 -3.97 0.67 11.27
C LYS A 110 -3.44 -0.77 11.49
N SER A 111 -3.46 -1.63 10.47
CA SER A 111 -3.03 -3.04 10.54
C SER A 111 -2.27 -3.54 9.29
N SER A 112 -1.69 -4.74 9.43
CA SER A 112 -0.76 -5.45 8.54
C SER A 112 -1.25 -5.72 7.11
N SER A 113 -0.27 -5.83 6.21
CA SER A 113 -0.31 -6.28 4.80
C SER A 113 -1.41 -5.67 3.90
N ILE A 114 -0.97 -4.95 2.88
CA ILE A 114 -1.79 -4.54 1.73
C ILE A 114 -1.55 -5.41 0.51
N TYR A 115 -0.49 -6.21 0.49
CA TYR A 115 -0.10 -7.05 -0.65
C TYR A 115 -0.55 -8.49 -0.45
N PHE A 116 -1.23 -9.01 -1.46
CA PHE A 116 -1.78 -10.38 -1.46
C PHE A 116 -1.50 -11.04 -2.81
N LYS A 117 -1.54 -12.38 -2.83
CA LYS A 117 -1.41 -13.16 -4.07
C LYS A 117 -2.75 -13.39 -4.75
N THR A 118 -3.83 -13.48 -3.97
CA THR A 118 -5.18 -13.78 -4.45
C THR A 118 -6.23 -12.85 -3.83
N GLU A 119 -7.38 -12.71 -4.49
CA GLU A 119 -8.55 -12.03 -3.92
C GLU A 119 -9.06 -12.74 -2.66
N GLU A 120 -9.06 -14.07 -2.68
CA GLU A 120 -9.55 -14.90 -1.59
C GLU A 120 -8.75 -14.67 -0.31
N ASP A 121 -7.41 -14.63 -0.40
CA ASP A 121 -6.55 -14.33 0.74
C ASP A 121 -6.88 -12.96 1.35
N ALA A 122 -7.12 -11.97 0.49
CA ALA A 122 -7.43 -10.61 0.92
C ALA A 122 -8.84 -10.48 1.53
N HIS A 123 -9.81 -11.27 1.04
CA HIS A 123 -11.15 -11.38 1.60
C HIS A 123 -11.13 -12.10 2.96
N ASN A 124 -10.42 -13.22 3.06
CA ASN A 124 -10.26 -13.97 4.30
C ASN A 124 -9.53 -13.14 5.37
N TYR A 125 -8.63 -12.26 4.95
CA TYR A 125 -7.97 -11.29 5.82
C TYR A 125 -8.90 -10.13 6.24
N GLY A 126 -10.05 -9.95 5.59
CA GLY A 126 -11.07 -8.94 5.92
C GLY A 126 -10.80 -7.54 5.37
N ARG A 127 -9.87 -7.40 4.41
CA ARG A 127 -9.41 -6.08 3.92
C ARG A 127 -10.03 -5.65 2.61
N ALA A 128 -10.48 -6.61 1.80
CA ALA A 128 -11.14 -6.37 0.53
C ALA A 128 -12.50 -5.64 0.69
N GLY A 129 -13.15 -5.75 1.85
CA GLY A 129 -14.55 -5.35 2.01
C GLY A 129 -15.51 -6.36 1.38
N GLU A 130 -16.81 -6.10 1.46
CA GLU A 130 -17.86 -7.00 0.94
C GLU A 130 -18.14 -6.76 -0.55
N ARG A 131 -17.92 -5.51 -1.00
CA ARG A 131 -18.16 -5.02 -2.35
C ARG A 131 -16.99 -4.14 -2.77
N PRO A 132 -15.83 -4.72 -3.11
CA PRO A 132 -14.68 -3.96 -3.53
C PRO A 132 -14.86 -3.35 -4.92
N TYR A 133 -14.29 -2.17 -5.11
CA TYR A 133 -14.02 -1.63 -6.43
C TYR A 133 -12.79 -2.34 -7.01
N LYS A 134 -12.90 -2.87 -8.23
CA LYS A 134 -11.82 -3.58 -8.92
C LYS A 134 -11.11 -2.63 -9.88
N LEU A 135 -9.82 -2.41 -9.65
CA LEU A 135 -8.97 -1.50 -10.42
C LEU A 135 -7.82 -2.29 -11.03
N TYR A 136 -7.58 -2.14 -12.34
CA TYR A 136 -6.45 -2.76 -13.02
C TYR A 136 -5.38 -1.70 -13.28
N ALA A 137 -4.15 -1.97 -12.84
CA ALA A 137 -3.02 -1.08 -13.10
C ALA A 137 -2.61 -1.12 -14.57
N VAL A 138 -2.27 0.05 -15.10
CA VAL A 138 -1.78 0.21 -16.48
C VAL A 138 -0.28 -0.01 -16.53
N SER A 139 0.46 0.61 -15.61
CA SER A 139 1.92 0.53 -15.49
C SER A 139 2.38 1.07 -14.12
N ALA A 140 3.68 1.22 -13.92
CA ALA A 140 4.24 1.86 -12.73
C ALA A 140 5.20 3.01 -13.08
N ILE A 141 5.26 4.03 -12.22
CA ILE A 141 6.29 5.09 -12.21
C ILE A 141 7.25 4.81 -11.07
N ASP A 142 8.55 4.95 -11.35
CA ASP A 142 9.63 4.69 -10.39
C ASP A 142 9.47 3.33 -9.68
N ASP A 143 8.93 2.35 -10.41
CA ASP A 143 8.58 1.00 -9.98
C ASP A 143 7.65 0.90 -8.75
N THR A 144 7.16 2.00 -8.18
CA THR A 144 6.50 1.98 -6.86
C THR A 144 5.18 2.75 -6.82
N ASP A 145 4.91 3.60 -7.81
CA ASP A 145 3.66 4.30 -7.98
C ASP A 145 2.84 3.66 -9.09
N ILE A 146 1.58 3.33 -8.80
CA ILE A 146 0.69 2.61 -9.70
C ILE A 146 0.03 3.61 -10.65
N ILE A 147 0.27 3.48 -11.95
CA ILE A 147 -0.44 4.25 -12.96
C ILE A 147 -1.79 3.63 -13.24
N ILE A 148 -2.82 4.48 -13.24
CA ILE A 148 -4.17 4.13 -13.67
C ILE A 148 -4.61 5.09 -14.79
N ASP A 149 -5.68 4.72 -15.48
CA ASP A 149 -6.27 5.61 -16.49
C ASP A 149 -7.05 6.77 -15.85
N ASP A 150 -7.26 7.83 -16.63
CA ASP A 150 -7.95 9.04 -16.17
C ASP A 150 -9.44 8.78 -15.84
N LEU A 151 -10.05 7.77 -16.46
CA LEU A 151 -11.45 7.41 -16.26
C LEU A 151 -11.65 6.78 -14.87
N GLU A 152 -10.80 5.84 -14.52
CA GLU A 152 -10.68 5.16 -13.23
C GLU A 152 -10.32 6.16 -12.13
N ALA A 153 -9.40 7.09 -12.41
CA ALA A 153 -9.09 8.17 -11.48
C ALA A 153 -10.32 9.02 -11.15
N GLN A 154 -11.10 9.42 -12.16
CA GLN A 154 -12.34 10.17 -11.95
C GLN A 154 -13.39 9.36 -11.21
N ARG A 155 -13.52 8.06 -11.47
CA ARG A 155 -14.44 7.15 -10.74
C ARG A 155 -14.06 7.03 -9.28
N ILE A 156 -12.77 6.87 -8.98
CA ILE A 156 -12.27 6.73 -7.61
C ILE A 156 -12.47 8.03 -6.83
N LEU A 157 -12.05 9.17 -7.39
CA LEU A 157 -12.14 10.48 -6.74
C LEU A 157 -13.59 10.98 -6.64
N GLY A 158 -14.44 10.58 -7.59
CA GLY A 158 -15.86 10.92 -7.56
C GLY A 158 -16.67 10.12 -6.53
N ASN A 159 -16.22 8.94 -6.11
CA ASN A 159 -17.01 8.05 -5.24
C ASN A 159 -16.65 8.21 -3.75
N GLU A 160 -17.50 8.92 -3.00
CA GLU A 160 -17.30 9.16 -1.57
C GLU A 160 -17.19 7.89 -0.73
N SER A 161 -17.99 6.85 -1.06
CA SER A 161 -17.97 5.59 -0.30
C SER A 161 -16.65 4.85 -0.46
N LEU A 162 -16.06 4.88 -1.67
CA LEU A 162 -14.76 4.31 -1.96
C LEU A 162 -13.64 5.09 -1.28
N LEU A 163 -13.63 6.41 -1.37
CA LEU A 163 -12.65 7.25 -0.67
C LEU A 163 -12.71 7.03 0.85
N LYS A 164 -13.93 6.89 1.40
CA LYS A 164 -14.12 6.54 2.81
C LYS A 164 -13.54 5.17 3.13
N ALA A 165 -13.74 4.16 2.27
CA ALA A 165 -13.14 2.84 2.46
C ALA A 165 -11.60 2.86 2.41
N VAL A 166 -11.01 3.60 1.48
CA VAL A 166 -9.56 3.82 1.39
C VAL A 166 -9.04 4.52 2.65
N ASN A 167 -9.74 5.54 3.14
CA ASN A 167 -9.42 6.22 4.39
C ASN A 167 -9.53 5.32 5.62
N PHE A 168 -10.31 4.25 5.57
CA PHE A 168 -10.32 3.21 6.60
C PHE A 168 -9.24 2.14 6.40
N GLY A 169 -8.38 2.27 5.39
CA GLY A 169 -7.30 1.35 5.09
C GLY A 169 -7.75 0.09 4.35
N ARG A 170 -8.97 0.06 3.80
CA ARG A 170 -9.53 -1.07 3.03
C ARG A 170 -9.02 -1.08 1.59
N VAL A 171 -7.70 -1.20 1.47
CA VAL A 171 -6.97 -1.27 0.21
C VAL A 171 -6.21 -2.58 0.15
N VAL A 172 -6.30 -3.23 -1.00
CA VAL A 172 -5.66 -4.51 -1.33
C VAL A 172 -4.97 -4.35 -2.67
N ILE A 173 -3.71 -4.77 -2.75
CA ILE A 173 -2.92 -4.85 -3.96
C ILE A 173 -2.64 -6.34 -4.21
N ILE A 174 -3.17 -6.85 -5.31
CA ILE A 174 -3.00 -8.22 -5.75
C ILE A 174 -1.87 -8.26 -6.76
N LEU A 175 -0.80 -8.97 -6.40
CA LEU A 175 0.36 -9.18 -7.26
C LEU A 175 0.16 -10.51 -7.98
N SER A 176 -0.29 -10.45 -9.23
CA SER A 176 -0.35 -11.64 -10.08
C SER A 176 1.07 -12.15 -10.30
N LYS A 177 1.25 -13.46 -10.22
CA LYS A 177 2.50 -14.11 -10.63
C LYS A 177 2.41 -14.47 -12.11
N ASP A 178 3.54 -14.43 -12.81
CA ASP A 178 3.67 -15.15 -14.07
C ASP A 178 3.45 -16.64 -13.79
N GLU A 179 2.43 -17.23 -14.41
CA GLU A 179 2.33 -18.67 -14.55
C GLU A 179 3.31 -19.07 -15.66
N ASN A 180 4.55 -19.39 -15.27
CA ASN A 180 5.51 -20.09 -16.11
C ASN A 180 5.58 -21.56 -15.70
#